data_AF-A0A2K5CUI2-F1
#
_entry.id   AF-A0A2K5CUI2-F1
#
_cell.length_a   1.000
_cell.length_b   1.000
_cell.length_c   1.000
_cell.angle_alpha   90.00
_cell.angle_beta   90.00
_cell.angle_gamma   90.00
#
_symmetry.space_group_name_H-M   'P 1'
#
loop_
_entity.id
_entity.type
_entity.pdbx_description
1 polymer ?
#
loop_
_entity_poly.entity_id
_entity_poly.type
_entity_poly.pdbx_seq_one_letter_code
_entity_poly.pdbx_strand_id
1 'polypeptide(L)' 'MPSQMEHAMETMMVLMEKEFPGFLENQKDPLAMDKIMKDLDQCRDGKVGFQSFFSLNAGLTIACNDYFVIHMKQKVKK' A
#
# COMPACT_ATOMS: atom_id res chain seq x y z
N MET A 1 -5.23 20.89 12.10
CA MET A 1 -4.23 20.25 11.23
C MET A 1 -3.93 18.81 11.66
N PRO A 2 -3.63 18.49 12.95
CA PRO A 2 -3.40 17.10 13.36
C PRO A 2 -4.61 16.17 13.14
N SER A 3 -5.81 16.65 13.46
CA SER A 3 -7.05 15.88 13.36
C SER A 3 -7.47 15.47 11.94
N GLN A 4 -6.97 16.15 10.90
CA GLN A 4 -7.29 15.80 9.51
C GLN A 4 -6.36 14.69 8.98
N MET A 5 -5.10 14.69 9.44
CA MET A 5 -4.13 13.66 9.09
C MET A 5 -4.46 12.32 9.77
N GLU A 6 -4.88 12.36 11.03
CA GLU A 6 -5.37 11.17 11.76
C GLU A 6 -6.55 10.51 11.03
N HIS A 7 -7.53 11.30 10.58
CA HIS A 7 -8.72 10.80 9.91
C HIS A 7 -8.43 10.17 8.53
N ALA A 8 -7.44 10.70 7.81
CA ALA A 8 -7.04 10.17 6.51
C ALA A 8 -6.22 8.87 6.66
N MET A 9 -5.35 8.81 7.66
CA MET A 9 -4.62 7.59 8.02
C MET A 9 -5.59 6.47 8.40
N GLU A 10 -6.59 6.76 9.23
CA GLU A 10 -7.61 5.81 9.65
C GLU A 10 -8.41 5.26 8.45
N THR A 11 -8.80 6.13 7.52
CA THR A 11 -9.51 5.72 6.29
C THR A 11 -8.66 4.80 5.41
N MET A 12 -7.37 5.11 5.24
CA MET A 12 -6.46 4.26 4.47
C MET A 12 -6.18 2.92 5.15
N MET A 13 -6.03 2.91 6.48
CA MET A 13 -5.86 1.67 7.24
C MET A 13 -7.08 0.76 7.08
N VAL A 14 -8.29 1.30 7.21
CA VAL A 14 -9.53 0.52 7.00
C VAL A 14 -9.61 -0.06 5.58
N LEU A 15 -9.23 0.71 4.56
CA LEU A 15 -9.20 0.22 3.18
C LEU A 15 -8.16 -0.91 3.00
N MET A 16 -6.97 -0.77 3.58
CA MET A 16 -5.92 -1.78 3.51
C MET A 16 -6.28 -3.05 4.28
N GLU A 17 -6.88 -2.92 5.46
CA GLU A 17 -7.37 -4.06 6.25
C GLU A 17 -8.46 -4.83 5.51
N LYS A 18 -9.35 -4.12 4.82
CA LYS A 18 -10.46 -4.73 4.10
C LYS A 18 -10.02 -5.40 2.80
N GLU A 19 -9.24 -4.71 1.97
CA GLU A 19 -8.92 -5.18 0.62
C GLU A 19 -7.62 -6.01 0.58
N PHE A 20 -6.71 -5.78 1.53
CA PHE A 20 -5.39 -6.44 1.60
C PHE A 20 -5.04 -6.93 3.02
N PRO A 21 -5.90 -7.72 3.70
CA PRO A 21 -5.68 -8.13 5.09
C PRO A 21 -4.32 -8.82 5.30
N GLY A 22 -3.95 -9.74 4.40
CA GLY A 22 -2.67 -10.44 4.47
C GLY A 22 -1.44 -9.55 4.22
N PHE A 23 -1.59 -8.38 3.60
CA PHE A 23 -0.48 -7.45 3.41
C PHE A 23 -0.09 -6.80 4.74
N LEU A 24 -1.07 -6.44 5.56
CA LEU A 24 -0.85 -5.81 6.87
C LEU A 24 -0.38 -6.82 7.91
N GLU A 25 -0.99 -8.01 7.96
CA GLU A 25 -0.66 -9.06 8.93
C GLU A 25 0.80 -9.54 8.83
N ASN A 26 1.35 -9.56 7.61
CA ASN A 26 2.70 -10.02 7.36
C ASN A 26 3.75 -8.92 7.50
N GLN A 27 3.34 -7.70 7.84
CA GLN A 27 4.25 -6.57 7.84
C GLN A 27 5.03 -6.48 9.15
N LYS A 28 6.37 -6.58 9.05
CA LYS A 28 7.26 -6.59 10.23
C LYS A 28 7.66 -5.19 10.70
N ASP A 29 7.48 -4.19 9.85
CA ASP A 29 7.78 -2.81 10.17
C ASP A 29 6.52 -2.12 10.73
N PRO A 30 6.51 -1.77 12.04
CA PRO A 30 5.35 -1.11 12.66
C PRO A 30 5.08 0.29 12.07
N LEU A 31 6.05 0.87 11.34
CA LEU A 31 5.93 2.17 10.67
C LEU A 31 5.58 2.05 9.18
N ALA A 32 5.31 0.84 8.67
CA ALA A 32 5.03 0.64 7.25
C ALA A 32 3.83 1.48 6.77
N MET A 33 2.76 1.58 7.58
CA MET A 33 1.58 2.37 7.22
C MET A 33 1.85 3.87 7.19
N ASP A 34 2.62 4.39 8.15
CA ASP A 34 3.02 5.81 8.18
C ASP A 34 3.87 6.16 6.94
N LYS A 35 4.78 5.27 6.54
CA LYS A 35 5.59 5.45 5.32
C LYS A 35 4.74 5.46 4.06
N ILE A 36 3.82 4.49 3.92
CA ILE A 36 2.90 4.42 2.78
C ILE A 36 2.03 5.69 2.72
N MET A 37 1.47 6.12 3.85
CA MET A 37 0.66 7.34 3.89
C MET A 37 1.45 8.57 3.45
N LYS A 38 2.70 8.71 3.91
CA LYS A 38 3.60 9.81 3.50
C LYS A 38 3.96 9.78 2.03
N ASP A 39 4.20 8.59 1.46
CA ASP A 39 4.52 8.44 0.04
C ASP A 39 3.32 8.77 -0.86
N LEU A 40 2.09 8.60 -0.36
CA LEU A 40 0.85 8.88 -1.08
C LEU A 40 0.35 10.32 -0.93
N ASP A 41 0.65 10.96 0.19
CA ASP A 41 0.36 12.37 0.48
C ASP A 41 1.33 13.31 -0.28
N GLN A 42 1.31 13.22 -1.60
CA GLN A 42 2.17 14.02 -2.49
C GLN A 42 1.93 15.53 -2.33
N CYS A 43 0.69 15.91 -1.97
CA CYS A 43 0.29 17.29 -1.74
C CYS A 43 0.66 17.80 -0.34
N ARG A 44 1.06 16.91 0.58
CA ARG A 44 1.33 17.21 2.00
C ARG A 44 0.17 17.90 2.69
N ASP A 45 -1.06 17.59 2.26
CA ASP A 45 -2.28 18.12 2.85
C ASP A 45 -2.89 17.14 3.87
N GLY A 46 -2.19 16.04 4.14
CA GLY A 46 -2.63 14.98 5.02
C GLY A 46 -3.74 14.14 4.42
N LYS A 47 -3.95 14.17 3.09
CA LYS A 47 -5.01 13.42 2.42
C LYS A 47 -4.44 12.56 1.30
N VAL A 48 -5.10 11.44 1.05
CA VAL A 48 -4.80 10.59 -0.10
C VAL A 48 -5.95 10.65 -1.07
N GLY A 49 -5.70 11.30 -2.21
CA GLY A 49 -6.65 11.36 -3.31
C GLY A 49 -6.73 10.03 -4.07
N PHE A 50 -7.77 9.90 -4.91
CA PHE A 50 -7.99 8.71 -5.73
C PHE A 50 -6.78 8.36 -6.62
N GLN A 51 -6.13 9.36 -7.22
CA GLN A 51 -4.95 9.15 -8.06
C GLN A 51 -3.77 8.55 -7.27
N SER A 52 -3.47 9.07 -6.07
CA SER A 52 -2.42 8.53 -5.21
C SER A 52 -2.74 7.08 -4.82
N PHE A 53 -3.98 6.81 -4.40
CA PHE A 53 -4.43 5.45 -4.11
C PHE A 53 -4.29 4.51 -5.33
N PHE A 54 -4.64 4.96 -6.54
CA PHE A 54 -4.51 4.15 -7.74
C PHE A 54 -3.04 3.89 -8.10
N SER A 55 -2.15 4.84 -7.81
CA SER A 55 -0.70 4.69 -7.98
C SER A 55 -0.13 3.60 -7.07
N LEU A 56 -0.61 3.49 -5.83
CA LEU A 56 -0.28 2.39 -4.93
C LEU A 56 -0.69 1.03 -5.50
N ASN A 57 -1.93 0.93 -5.99
CA ASN A 57 -2.45 -0.31 -6.58
C ASN A 57 -1.65 -0.72 -7.82
N ALA A 58 -1.28 0.23 -8.67
CA ALA A 58 -0.42 -0.01 -9.81
C ALA A 58 0.96 -0.52 -9.37
N GLY A 59 1.59 0.11 -8.37
CA GLY A 59 2.87 -0.32 -7.81
C GLY A 59 2.81 -1.73 -7.24
N LEU A 60 1.77 -2.05 -6.46
CA LEU A 60 1.55 -3.39 -5.90
C LEU A 60 1.35 -4.43 -7.02
N THR A 61 0.58 -4.09 -8.05
CA THR A 61 0.34 -4.98 -9.20
C THR A 61 1.63 -5.30 -9.94
N ILE A 62 2.49 -4.29 -10.18
CA ILE A 62 3.79 -4.46 -10.82
C ILE A 62 4.70 -5.35 -9.95
N ALA A 63 4.80 -5.06 -8.65
CA ALA A 63 5.60 -5.85 -7.72
C ALA A 63 5.15 -7.31 -7.65
N CYS A 64 3.83 -7.56 -7.64
CA CYS A 64 3.25 -8.90 -7.69
C CYS A 64 3.60 -9.62 -9.01
N ASN A 65 3.52 -8.93 -10.14
CA ASN A 65 3.92 -9.49 -11.43
C ASN A 65 5.41 -9.85 -11.46
N ASP A 66 6.28 -8.97 -10.97
CA ASP A 66 7.73 -9.21 -10.95
C ASP A 66 8.07 -10.41 -10.08
N TYR A 67 7.46 -10.50 -8.89
CA TYR A 67 7.59 -11.68 -8.03
C TYR A 67 7.14 -12.96 -8.74
N PHE A 68 5.99 -12.94 -9.42
CA PHE A 68 5.47 -14.08 -10.16
C PHE A 68 6.40 -14.51 -11.31
N VAL A 69 6.91 -13.56 -12.09
CA VAL A 69 7.83 -13.83 -13.20
C VAL A 69 9.14 -14.43 -12.69
N ILE A 70 9.69 -13.88 -11.60
CA ILE A 70 10.97 -14.35 -11.04
C ILE A 70 10.82 -15.74 -10.41
N HIS A 71 9.77 -15.97 -9.60
CA HIS A 71 9.70 -17.15 -8.73
C HIS A 71 8.73 -18.25 -9.21
N MET A 72 7.69 -17.89 -9.98
CA MET A 72 6.63 -18.83 -10.37
C MET A 72 6.80 -19.35 -11.79
N LYS A 73 7.24 -18.51 -12.75
CA LYS A 73 7.55 -18.99 -14.12
C LYS A 73 8.74 -19.94 -14.18
N GLN A 74 9.68 -19.88 -13.23
CA GLN A 74 10.82 -20.81 -13.16
C GLN A 74 10.43 -22.21 -12.65
N LYS A 75 9.37 -22.32 -11.83
CA LYS A 75 8.89 -23.60 -11.30
C LYS A 75 8.09 -24.45 -12.31
N VAL A 76 7.53 -23.83 -13.36
CA VAL A 76 6.77 -24.56 -14.41
C VAL A 76 7.70 -25.20 -15.45
N LYS A 77 8.99 -24.84 -15.47
CA LYS A 77 9.99 -25.37 -16.42
C LYS A 77 10.97 -26.40 -15.81
N LYS A 78 10.73 -26.89 -14.59
CA LYS A 78 11.49 -27.99 -13.98
C LYS A 78 10.64 -29.24 -13.87
#